data_AF-A0AA51MT96-F1
#
_entry.id   AF-A0AA51MT96-F1
#
_cell.length_a   1.000
_cell.length_b   1.000
_cell.length_c   1.000
_cell.angle_alpha   90.00
_cell.angle_beta   90.00
_cell.angle_gamma   90.00
#
_symmetry.space_group_name_H-M   'P 1'
#
loop_
_entity.id
_entity.type
_entity.pdbx_description
1 polymer ?
#
loop_
_entity_poly.entity_id
_entity_poly.type
_entity_poly.pdbx_seq_one_letter_code
_entity_poly.pdbx_strand_id
1 'polypeptide(L)'
;MKMLAILAFCLGTLCACTPPAGSEQAMIRATVAGTTAQPDPVEMQIRVLEKAGKLKVLAVRESFPPQFELEGSAQALAEVRALEQPR
;
A
#
# COMPACT_ATOMS: atom_id res chain seq x y z
N MET A 1 -40.00 6.04 54.69
CA MET A 1 -38.55 5.77 54.84
C MET A 1 -38.23 4.36 54.36
N LYS A 2 -37.65 4.23 53.16
CA LYS A 2 -36.86 3.07 52.75
C LYS A 2 -36.06 3.47 51.51
N MET A 3 -34.77 3.72 51.76
CA MET A 3 -33.74 4.05 50.78
C MET A 3 -33.64 2.92 49.75
N LEU A 4 -33.95 3.24 48.50
CA LEU A 4 -33.60 2.41 47.34
C LEU A 4 -32.14 2.70 47.00
N ALA A 5 -31.36 1.64 47.09
CA ALA A 5 -29.92 1.60 46.94
C ALA A 5 -29.50 1.85 45.48
N ILE A 6 -28.53 2.75 45.32
CA ILE A 6 -27.28 2.54 44.58
C ILE A 6 -27.48 1.89 43.20
N LEU A 7 -27.88 2.69 42.22
CA LEU A 7 -27.72 2.38 40.79
C LEU A 7 -26.43 3.06 40.30
N ALA A 8 -25.30 2.61 40.83
CA ALA A 8 -23.96 3.03 40.43
C ALA A 8 -23.25 1.87 39.74
N PHE A 9 -23.61 1.60 38.47
CA PHE A 9 -22.79 0.73 37.61
C PHE A 9 -23.12 0.92 36.12
N CYS A 10 -23.05 2.15 35.61
CA CYS A 10 -23.10 2.41 34.17
C CYS A 10 -21.96 3.34 33.71
N LEU A 11 -20.76 3.22 34.31
CA LEU A 11 -19.53 3.79 33.76
C LEU A 11 -18.56 2.64 33.52
N GLY A 12 -18.63 2.02 32.33
CA GLY A 12 -17.78 0.87 32.07
C GLY A 12 -17.79 0.32 30.65
N THR A 13 -18.09 1.10 29.61
CA THR A 13 -17.93 0.65 28.22
C THR A 13 -17.50 1.80 27.29
N LEU A 14 -16.54 2.60 27.73
CA LEU A 14 -15.80 3.55 26.87
C LEU A 14 -14.34 3.10 26.79
N CYS A 15 -14.06 2.02 26.05
CA CYS A 15 -12.73 1.75 25.45
C CYS A 15 -12.72 0.38 24.77
N ALA A 16 -13.08 0.35 23.48
CA ALA A 16 -12.49 -0.57 22.52
C ALA A 16 -12.93 -0.18 21.10
N CYS A 17 -12.75 1.09 20.73
CA CYS A 17 -12.58 1.43 19.31
C CYS A 17 -11.08 1.46 19.05
N THR A 18 -10.44 0.30 19.18
CA THR A 18 -9.16 0.07 18.51
C THR A 18 -9.55 -0.02 17.03
N PRO A 19 -9.15 0.93 16.15
CA PRO A 19 -9.25 0.64 14.74
C PRO A 19 -8.53 -0.70 14.50
N PRO A 20 -9.06 -1.60 13.65
CA PRO A 20 -8.25 -2.75 13.27
C PRO A 20 -6.93 -2.16 12.82
N ALA A 21 -5.83 -2.61 13.44
CA ALA A 21 -4.50 -2.39 12.91
C ALA A 21 -4.55 -3.04 11.53
N GLY A 22 -4.98 -2.25 10.54
CA GLY A 22 -5.02 -2.61 9.15
C GLY A 22 -3.61 -3.08 8.89
N SER A 23 -3.49 -4.34 8.51
CA SER A 23 -2.20 -5.00 8.33
C SER A 23 -1.32 -4.05 7.53
N GLU A 24 -0.39 -3.36 8.22
CA GLU A 24 0.59 -2.50 7.58
C GLU A 24 1.45 -3.47 6.78
N GLN A 25 1.02 -3.75 5.55
CA GLN A 25 1.76 -4.58 4.62
C GLN A 25 3.11 -3.89 4.51
N ALA A 26 4.15 -4.58 4.99
CA ALA A 26 5.49 -4.02 5.02
C ALA A 26 5.81 -3.46 3.63
N MET A 27 6.05 -2.15 3.56
CA MET A 27 6.46 -1.52 2.32
C MET A 27 7.90 -1.93 2.07
N ILE A 28 8.14 -2.55 0.91
CA ILE A 28 9.47 -2.97 0.48
C ILE A 28 9.88 -2.16 -0.75
N ARG A 29 11.20 -2.08 -0.96
CA ARG A 29 11.77 -1.38 -2.11
C ARG A 29 12.16 -2.38 -3.20
N ALA A 30 11.94 -1.98 -4.44
CA ALA A 30 12.32 -2.75 -5.61
C ALA A 30 12.72 -1.83 -6.76
N THR A 31 13.68 -2.29 -7.56
CA THR A 31 13.93 -1.73 -8.89
C THR A 31 13.22 -2.61 -9.93
N VAL A 32 12.50 -1.96 -10.83
CA VAL A 32 11.78 -2.59 -11.95
C VAL A 32 12.22 -1.93 -13.25
N ALA A 33 12.48 -2.73 -14.29
CA ALA A 33 12.75 -2.20 -15.63
C ALA A 33 11.44 -1.99 -16.39
N GLY A 34 11.31 -0.84 -17.06
CA GLY A 34 10.28 -0.61 -18.05
C GLY A 34 10.47 -1.47 -19.30
N THR A 35 9.64 -1.23 -20.30
CA THR A 35 9.74 -1.89 -21.60
C THR A 35 10.05 -0.89 -22.71
N THR A 36 10.31 -1.39 -23.92
CA THR A 36 10.47 -0.55 -25.12
C THR A 36 9.15 -0.30 -25.87
N ALA A 37 8.03 -0.85 -25.38
CA ALA A 37 6.71 -0.67 -25.99
C ALA A 37 6.17 0.75 -25.77
N GLN A 38 5.26 1.19 -26.64
CA GLN A 38 4.59 2.50 -26.52
C GLN A 38 3.06 2.35 -26.60
N PRO A 39 2.31 2.72 -25.53
CA PRO A 39 2.80 3.13 -24.21
C PRO A 39 3.45 1.96 -23.46
N ASP A 40 4.37 2.25 -22.53
CA ASP A 40 5.04 1.22 -21.72
C ASP A 40 4.03 0.61 -20.70
N PRO A 41 3.66 -0.68 -20.81
CA PRO A 41 2.76 -1.33 -19.86
C PRO A 41 3.24 -1.27 -18.40
N VAL A 42 4.56 -1.31 -18.16
CA VAL A 42 5.13 -1.22 -16.81
C VAL A 42 4.86 0.17 -16.24
N GLU A 43 5.19 1.23 -17.00
CA GLU A 43 4.94 2.60 -16.58
C GLU A 43 3.44 2.88 -16.36
N MET A 44 2.58 2.36 -17.24
CA MET A 44 1.12 2.48 -17.07
C MET A 44 0.65 1.85 -15.77
N GLN A 45 1.10 0.63 -15.44
CA GLN A 45 0.70 -0.06 -14.22
C GLN A 45 1.22 0.65 -12.97
N ILE A 46 2.47 1.13 -13.00
CA ILE A 46 3.05 1.95 -11.91
C ILE A 46 2.15 3.16 -11.64
N ARG A 47 1.75 3.90 -12.68
CA ARG A 47 0.88 5.08 -12.54
C ARG A 47 -0.51 4.74 -11.99
N VAL A 48 -1.08 3.60 -12.36
CA VAL A 48 -2.37 3.13 -11.81
C VAL A 48 -2.25 2.83 -10.32
N LEU A 49 -1.22 2.09 -9.92
CA LEU A 49 -1.01 1.68 -8.54
C LEU A 49 -0.58 2.85 -7.63
N GLU A 50 0.18 3.80 -8.16
CA GLU A 50 0.54 5.04 -7.46
C GLU A 50 -0.70 5.89 -7.18
N LYS A 51 -1.58 6.09 -8.16
CA LYS A 51 -2.86 6.79 -7.97
C LYS A 51 -3.77 6.11 -6.95
N ALA A 52 -3.69 4.79 -6.85
CA ALA A 52 -4.42 4.01 -5.86
C ALA A 52 -3.77 4.00 -4.46
N GLY A 53 -2.61 4.65 -4.28
CA GLY A 53 -1.87 4.67 -3.02
C GLY A 53 -1.24 3.32 -2.65
N LYS A 54 -1.10 2.39 -3.61
CA LYS A 54 -0.57 1.02 -3.38
C LYS A 54 0.94 0.93 -3.51
N LEU A 55 1.56 1.87 -4.22
CA LEU A 55 3.01 2.03 -4.34
C LEU A 55 3.36 3.51 -4.49
N LYS A 56 4.64 3.82 -4.40
CA LYS A 56 5.23 5.13 -4.62
C LYS A 56 6.46 5.00 -5.53
N VAL A 57 6.60 5.91 -6.50
CA VAL A 57 7.85 6.03 -7.26
C VAL A 57 8.85 6.86 -6.45
N LEU A 58 10.02 6.28 -6.17
CA LEU A 58 11.11 6.95 -5.46
C LEU A 58 12.04 7.67 -6.43
N ALA A 59 12.38 7.00 -7.54
CA ALA A 59 13.25 7.55 -8.57
C ALA A 59 12.96 6.88 -9.92
N VAL A 60 13.25 7.62 -11.00
CA VAL A 60 13.31 7.09 -12.36
C VAL A 60 14.73 7.32 -12.84
N ARG A 61 15.41 6.25 -13.25
CA ARG A 61 16.76 6.33 -13.81
C ARG A 61 16.68 6.51 -15.32
N GLU A 62 17.49 7.42 -15.83
CA GLU A 62 17.64 7.68 -17.26
C GLU A 62 18.41 6.53 -17.93
N SER A 63 17.70 5.44 -18.23
CA SER A 63 18.19 4.26 -18.97
C SER A 63 17.21 3.89 -20.09
N PHE A 64 17.63 2.98 -20.99
CA PHE A 64 16.76 2.44 -22.03
C PHE A 64 16.74 0.91 -21.98
N PRO A 65 15.60 0.27 -21.60
CA PRO A 65 14.38 0.88 -21.07
C PRO A 65 14.59 1.59 -19.71
N PRO A 66 13.68 2.49 -19.29
CA PRO A 66 13.80 3.20 -18.01
C PRO A 66 13.83 2.24 -16.83
N GLN A 67 14.50 2.60 -15.74
CA GLN A 67 14.43 1.84 -14.49
C GLN A 67 13.71 2.65 -13.43
N PHE A 68 12.75 2.03 -12.75
CA PHE A 68 11.93 2.63 -11.71
C PHE A 68 12.34 2.07 -10.36
N GLU A 69 12.68 2.95 -9.42
CA GLU A 69 12.80 2.60 -8.00
C GLU A 69 11.44 2.82 -7.34
N LEU A 70 10.87 1.75 -6.80
CA LEU A 70 9.51 1.71 -6.27
C LEU A 70 9.53 1.31 -4.79
N GLU A 71 8.59 1.86 -4.03
CA GLU A 71 8.29 1.44 -2.66
C GLU A 71 6.81 1.08 -2.57
N GLY A 72 6.47 -0.12 -2.09
CA GLY A 72 5.09 -0.57 -2.03
C GLY A 72 4.93 -1.95 -1.40
N SER A 73 3.69 -2.46 -1.36
CA SER A 73 3.44 -3.81 -0.89
C SER A 73 4.04 -4.85 -1.84
N ALA A 74 4.36 -6.04 -1.30
CA ALA A 74 4.86 -7.15 -2.11
C ALA A 74 3.91 -7.51 -3.28
N GLN A 75 2.60 -7.39 -3.06
CA GLN A 75 1.58 -7.62 -4.08
C GLN A 75 1.66 -6.57 -5.21
N ALA A 76 1.68 -5.28 -4.86
CA ALA A 76 1.75 -4.21 -5.85
C ALA A 76 3.02 -4.32 -6.72
N LEU A 77 4.14 -4.66 -6.09
CA LEU A 77 5.40 -4.85 -6.82
C LEU A 77 5.38 -6.11 -7.70
N ALA A 78 4.73 -7.19 -7.26
CA ALA A 78 4.55 -8.39 -8.08
C ALA A 78 3.70 -8.12 -9.32
N GLU A 79 2.63 -7.31 -9.19
CA GLU A 79 1.80 -6.89 -10.33
C GLU A 79 2.61 -6.12 -11.38
N VAL A 80 3.49 -5.21 -10.95
CA VAL A 80 4.37 -4.47 -11.88
C VAL A 80 5.41 -5.41 -12.51
N ARG A 81 6.05 -6.27 -11.71
CA ARG A 81 7.07 -7.23 -12.19
C ARG A 81 6.55 -8.23 -13.22
N ALA A 82 5.27 -8.59 -13.13
CA ALA A 82 4.64 -9.49 -14.11
C ALA A 82 4.59 -8.90 -15.53
N LEU A 83 4.78 -7.59 -15.66
CA LEU A 83 4.81 -6.87 -16.94
C LEU A 83 6.24 -6.60 -17.44
N GLU A 84 7.27 -6.92 -16.65
CA GLU A 84 8.66 -6.88 -17.11
C GLU A 84 8.85 -7.87 -18.26
N GLN A 85 9.47 -7.44 -19.36
CA GLN A 85 9.75 -8.37 -20.47
C GLN A 85 10.73 -9.47 -20.02
N PRO A 86 10.51 -10.74 -20.40
CA PRO A 86 11.50 -11.78 -20.19
C PRO A 86 12.77 -11.42 -20.98
N ARG A 87 13.92 -11.51 -20.31
CA ARG A 87 15.24 -11.37 -20.93
C ARG A 87 15.52 -12.49 -21.91
#